data_AF-A0A0C3I6L6-F1
#
_entry.id   AF-A0A0C3I6L6-F1
#
_cell.length_a   1.000
_cell.length_b   1.000
_cell.length_c   1.000
_cell.angle_alpha   90.00
_cell.angle_beta   90.00
_cell.angle_gamma   90.00
#
_symmetry.space_group_name_H-M   'P 1'
#
loop_
_entity.id
_entity.type
_entity.pdbx_description
1 polymer ?
#
loop_
_entity_poly.entity_id
_entity_poly.type
_entity_poly.pdbx_seq_one_letter_code
_entity_poly.pdbx_strand_id
1 'polypeptide(L)' 'QLKKSYYAIADLKLVASGFGYNNEHGAMISLDNADLWDQYVKAHKDTKPFHNSGFPHFMSIELLLPLHG' A
#
# COMPACT_ATOMS: atom_id res chain seq x y z
N GLN A 1 3.46 -12.52 6.67
CA GLN A 1 3.37 -11.91 5.33
C GLN A 1 2.08 -11.12 5.17
N LEU A 2 0.90 -11.73 5.24
CA LEU A 2 -0.40 -11.04 5.03
C LEU A 2 -0.66 -9.83 5.94
N LYS A 3 -0.45 -9.94 7.26
CA LYS A 3 -0.66 -8.84 8.21
C LYS A 3 0.21 -7.61 7.91
N LYS A 4 1.47 -7.81 7.50
CA LYS A 4 2.37 -6.70 7.11
C LYS A 4 1.92 -6.05 5.81
N SER A 5 1.56 -6.86 4.81
CA SER A 5 0.99 -6.38 3.55
C SER A 5 -0.27 -5.55 3.78
N TYR A 6 -1.17 -5.99 4.67
CA TYR A 6 -2.35 -5.21 5.04
C TYR A 6 -1.98 -3.83 5.59
N TYR A 7 -1.13 -3.75 6.62
CA TYR A 7 -0.78 -2.44 7.19
C TYR A 7 -0.02 -1.55 6.21
N ALA A 8 0.87 -2.11 5.39
CA ALA A 8 1.56 -1.36 4.35
C ALA A 8 0.57 -0.74 3.34
N ILE A 9 -0.46 -1.49 2.93
CA ILE A 9 -1.50 -0.98 2.03
C ILE A 9 -2.43 0.00 2.76
N ALA A 10 -2.76 -0.25 4.03
CA ALA A 10 -3.59 0.66 4.82
C ALA A 10 -2.92 2.04 4.96
N ASP A 11 -1.63 2.08 5.28
CA ASP A 11 -0.83 3.31 5.31
C ASP A 11 -0.82 4.00 3.94
N LEU A 12 -0.62 3.22 2.88
CA LEU A 12 -0.57 3.73 1.50
C LEU A 12 -1.91 4.33 1.04
N LYS A 13 -3.04 3.84 1.55
CA LYS A 13 -4.38 4.37 1.26
C LYS A 13 -4.71 5.66 2.02
N LEU A 14 -3.91 6.06 3.01
CA LEU A 14 -4.13 7.32 3.73
C LEU A 14 -3.87 8.52 2.81
N VAL A 15 -4.66 9.58 2.94
CA VAL A 15 -4.44 10.85 2.21
C VAL A 15 -3.02 11.39 2.44
N ALA A 16 -2.46 11.17 3.62
CA ALA A 16 -1.11 11.58 3.98
C ALA A 16 0.00 10.87 3.20
N SER A 17 -0.27 9.71 2.57
CA SER A 17 0.72 9.04 1.72
C SER A 17 0.99 9.84 0.44
N GLY A 18 0.00 10.62 -0.03
CA GLY A 18 0.08 11.38 -1.27
C GLY A 18 -0.01 10.53 -2.54
N PHE A 19 -0.19 9.21 -2.44
CA PHE A 19 -0.29 8.31 -3.59
C PHE A 19 -1.73 7.88 -3.85
N GLY A 20 -2.09 7.78 -5.13
CA GLY A 20 -3.27 7.01 -5.52
C GLY A 20 -3.00 5.54 -5.25
N TYR A 21 -3.99 4.80 -4.72
CA TYR A 21 -3.88 3.36 -4.58
C TYR A 21 -5.17 2.68 -4.99
N ASN A 22 -5.04 1.60 -5.75
CA ASN A 22 -6.14 0.67 -5.96
C ASN A 22 -5.69 -0.79 -5.73
N ASN A 23 -6.65 -1.63 -5.35
CA ASN A 23 -6.36 -3.02 -4.97
C ASN A 23 -5.93 -3.89 -6.16
N GLU A 24 -6.10 -3.46 -7.41
CA GLU A 24 -5.82 -4.26 -8.61
C GLU A 24 -4.45 -3.93 -9.23
N HIS A 25 -4.03 -2.67 -9.15
CA HIS A 25 -2.87 -2.10 -9.82
C HIS A 25 -1.86 -1.46 -8.85
N GLY A 26 -2.17 -1.34 -7.56
CA GLY A 26 -1.25 -0.78 -6.56
C GLY A 26 -1.20 0.75 -6.60
N ALA A 27 -0.01 1.32 -6.34
CA ALA A 27 0.20 2.76 -6.14
C ALA A 27 0.24 3.61 -7.42
N MET A 28 0.03 3.01 -8.60
CA MET A 28 -0.07 3.70 -9.91
C MET A 28 1.04 4.76 -10.13
N ILE A 29 2.27 4.40 -9.77
CA ILE A 29 3.42 5.29 -9.88
C ILE A 29 3.82 5.43 -11.34
N SER A 30 3.99 6.69 -11.73
CA SER A 30 4.42 7.14 -13.05
C SER A 30 5.85 7.67 -12.98
N LEU A 31 6.40 8.11 -14.11
CA LEU A 31 7.73 8.74 -14.13
C LEU A 31 7.76 10.04 -13.33
N ASP A 32 6.65 10.79 -13.30
CA ASP A 32 6.56 12.12 -12.68
C ASP A 32 6.61 12.09 -11.15
N ASN A 33 6.37 10.92 -10.54
CA ASN A 33 6.35 10.74 -9.07
C ASN A 33 7.20 9.55 -8.59
N ALA A 34 8.08 9.02 -9.43
CA ALA A 34 8.95 7.90 -9.09
C ALA A 34 9.94 8.24 -7.95
N ASP A 35 10.46 9.47 -7.94
CA ASP A 35 11.37 9.95 -6.90
C ASP A 35 10.67 10.06 -5.53
N LEU A 36 9.43 10.53 -5.51
CA LEU A 36 8.59 10.58 -4.32
C LEU A 36 8.32 9.17 -3.78
N TRP A 37 8.03 8.21 -4.66
CA TRP A 37 7.86 6.81 -4.28
C TRP A 37 9.14 6.23 -3.65
N ASP A 38 10.30 6.46 -4.27
CA ASP A 38 11.58 5.98 -3.77
C ASP A 38 11.91 6.57 -2.39
N GLN A 39 11.54 7.82 -2.14
CA GLN A 39 11.67 8.43 -0.81
C GLN A 39 10.70 7.80 0.19
N TYR A 40 9.44 7.60 -0.18
CA TYR A 40 8.43 6.99 0.67
C TYR A 40 8.79 5.56 1.09
N VAL A 41 9.26 4.72 0.16
CA VAL A 41 9.65 3.33 0.44
C VAL A 41 10.84 3.22 1.41
N LYS A 42 11.70 4.24 1.51
CA LYS A 42 12.79 4.24 2.52
C LYS A 42 12.24 4.24 3.94
N ALA A 43 11.16 4.99 4.19
CA ALA A 43 10.46 5.05 5.47
C ALA A 43 9.45 3.89 5.63
N HIS A 44 8.79 3.49 4.55
CA HIS A 44 7.72 2.48 4.54
C HIS A 44 8.14 1.23 3.73
N LYS A 45 9.20 0.54 4.15
CA LYS A 45 9.83 -0.55 3.36
C LYS A 45 8.87 -1.66 2.91
N ASP A 46 7.83 -1.93 3.70
CA ASP A 46 6.84 -2.95 3.42
C ASP A 46 5.89 -2.55 2.25
N THR A 47 5.90 -1.30 1.79
CA THR A 47 5.08 -0.83 0.65
C THR A 47 5.71 -1.10 -0.71
N LYS A 48 7.03 -1.39 -0.75
CA LYS A 48 7.79 -1.62 -1.97
C LYS A 48 7.13 -2.59 -2.97
N PRO A 49 6.54 -3.73 -2.54
CA PRO A 49 5.90 -4.65 -3.48
C PRO A 49 4.69 -4.06 -4.21
N PHE A 50 4.10 -2.97 -3.71
CA PHE A 50 2.82 -2.43 -4.18
C PHE A 50 2.96 -1.19 -5.08
N HIS A 51 4.16 -0.89 -5.57
CA HIS A 51 4.44 0.23 -6.49
C HIS A 51 3.46 0.28 -7.67
N ASN A 52 3.37 -0.81 -8.43
CA ASN A 52 2.41 -1.00 -9.53
C ASN A 52 1.92 -2.45 -9.56
N SER A 53 1.73 -3.01 -8.36
CA SER A 53 1.24 -4.36 -8.16
C SER A 53 0.11 -4.32 -7.14
N GLY A 54 -1.09 -4.72 -7.56
CA GLY A 54 -2.24 -4.77 -6.69
C GLY A 54 -2.14 -5.82 -5.59
N PHE A 55 -3.10 -5.75 -4.69
CA PHE A 55 -3.35 -6.77 -3.69
C PHE A 55 -4.87 -6.99 -3.56
N PRO A 56 -5.47 -7.82 -4.45
CA PRO A 56 -6.92 -7.95 -4.56
C PRO A 56 -7.57 -8.53 -3.29
N HIS A 57 -6.79 -9.19 -2.44
CA HIS A 57 -7.26 -9.79 -1.18
C HIS A 57 -7.31 -8.81 -0.01
N PHE A 58 -7.04 -7.51 -0.20
CA PHE A 58 -7.04 -6.52 0.89
C PHE A 58 -8.32 -6.57 1.72
N MET A 59 -9.49 -6.53 1.06
CA MET A 59 -10.80 -6.54 1.71
C MET A 59 -11.06 -7.86 2.45
N SER A 60 -10.63 -8.99 1.88
CA SER A 60 -10.76 -10.29 2.53
C SER A 60 -9.95 -10.36 3.82
N ILE A 61 -8.76 -9.73 3.87
CA ILE A 61 -7.95 -9.68 5.09
C ILE A 61 -8.54 -8.71 6.10
N GLU A 62 -9.05 -7.57 5.65
CA GLU A 62 -9.67 -6.56 6.52
C GLU A 62 -10.80 -7.17 7.36
N LEU A 63 -11.62 -8.03 6.74
CA LEU A 63 -12.70 -8.74 7.42
C LEU A 63 -12.20 -9.81 8.42
N LEU A 64 -11.00 -10.36 8.20
CA LEU A 64 -10.41 -11.44 9.01
C LEU A 64 -9.52 -10.91 10.14
N LEU A 65 -9.06 -9.67 10.05
CA LEU A 65 -8.37 -9.04 11.16
C LEU A 65 -9.40 -8.75 12.25
N PRO A 66 -9.15 -9.14 13.51
CA PRO A 66 -10.05 -8.79 14.60
C PRO A 66 -10.16 -7.26 14.62
N LEU A 67 -11.32 -6.73 14.24
CA LEU A 67 -11.65 -5.31 14.38
C LEU A 67 -11.42 -4.99 15.86
N HIS A 68 -10.38 -4.21 16.13
CA HIS A 68 -10.13 -3.47 17.37
C HIS A 68 -10.37 -4.27 18.67
N GLY A 69 -9.29 -4.83 19.22
CA GLY A 69 -9.16 -4.95 20.68
C GLY A 69 -8.89 -3.58 21.29
#